data_AF-X1EXB9-F1
#
_entry.id   AF-X1EXB9-F1
#
_cell.length_a   1.000
_cell.length_b   1.000
_cell.length_c   1.000
_cell.angle_alpha   90.00
_cell.angle_beta   90.00
_cell.angle_gamma   90.00
#
_symmetry.space_group_name_H-M   'P 1'
#
loop_
_entity.id
_entity.type
_entity.pdbx_description
1 polymer ?
#
loop_
_entity_poly.entity_id
_entity_poly.type
_entity_poly.pdbx_seq_one_letter_code
_entity_poly.pdbx_strand_id
1 'polypeptide(L)'
;ANQGLCLETPDVDAMTHIVLGEEGKCTGLKQSVILEPGTFIPMNSQNTAIRRQALPAYYIPNFSGRNADIIAGYIFQKVAHSIGDGVSAGSPCTKHIRNEHDFLKDMEREIPSFKIIEAMLPLLEGEDIEGDSYLHFSVFLLYLYCRKMVTEVQLGSIQAYGTLSGYTYLHLPQYLCKQFGISPSTAFSVTYKDGKVVIEQIKEDKENAA
;
A
#
# COMPACT_ATOMS: atom_id res chain seq x y z
N ALA A 1 12.97 -8.42 2.78
CA ALA A 1 11.92 -9.47 2.75
C ALA A 1 12.30 -10.51 1.70
N ASN A 2 11.62 -11.65 1.62
CA ASN A 2 11.86 -12.66 0.59
C ASN A 2 10.56 -13.01 -0.15
N GLN A 3 10.54 -12.83 -1.46
CA GLN A 3 9.51 -13.37 -2.35
C GLN A 3 10.00 -14.71 -2.91
N GLY A 4 9.35 -15.81 -2.52
CA GLY A 4 9.57 -17.11 -3.13
C GLY A 4 8.66 -17.32 -4.35
N LEU A 5 9.07 -18.21 -5.25
CA LEU A 5 8.19 -18.75 -6.29
C LEU A 5 7.35 -19.91 -5.75
N CYS A 6 6.32 -20.32 -6.48
CA CYS A 6 5.57 -21.54 -6.16
C CYS A 6 5.95 -22.64 -7.16
N LEU A 7 6.15 -23.86 -6.68
CA LEU A 7 6.45 -25.02 -7.52
C LEU A 7 5.28 -25.39 -8.42
N GLU A 8 5.63 -25.98 -9.57
CA GLU A 8 4.72 -26.38 -10.65
C GLU A 8 4.07 -25.17 -11.30
N THR A 9 2.87 -24.77 -10.90
CA THR A 9 2.18 -23.63 -11.51
C THR A 9 2.60 -22.34 -10.81
N PRO A 10 3.40 -21.46 -11.46
CA PRO A 10 3.86 -20.23 -10.83
C PRO A 10 2.66 -19.30 -10.56
N ASP A 11 2.78 -18.45 -9.55
CA ASP A 11 1.80 -17.40 -9.29
C ASP A 11 2.15 -16.16 -10.11
N VAL A 12 1.76 -16.19 -11.39
CA VAL A 12 1.98 -15.13 -12.38
C VAL A 12 0.64 -14.61 -12.88
N ASP A 13 0.68 -13.48 -13.58
CA ASP A 13 -0.49 -12.86 -14.16
C ASP A 13 -1.16 -13.76 -15.22
N ALA A 14 -2.43 -13.47 -15.52
CA ALA A 14 -3.22 -14.27 -16.43
C ALA A 14 -2.66 -14.27 -17.87
N MET A 15 -2.02 -13.19 -18.32
CA MET A 15 -1.42 -13.12 -19.66
C MET A 15 -0.22 -14.07 -19.77
N THR A 16 0.63 -14.12 -18.75
CA THR A 16 1.73 -15.08 -18.69
C THR A 16 1.21 -16.53 -18.76
N HIS A 17 0.11 -16.85 -18.09
CA HIS A 17 -0.53 -18.16 -18.22
C HIS A 17 -1.09 -18.45 -19.60
N ILE A 18 -1.72 -17.47 -20.26
CA ILE A 18 -2.24 -17.62 -21.62
C ILE A 18 -1.09 -17.90 -22.61
N VAL A 19 0.04 -17.21 -22.45
CA VAL A 19 1.19 -17.32 -23.35
C VAL A 19 1.96 -18.61 -23.14
N LEU A 20 2.23 -18.99 -21.88
CA LEU A 20 3.07 -20.15 -21.57
C LEU A 20 2.29 -21.47 -21.46
N GLY A 21 0.97 -21.41 -21.26
CA GLY A 21 0.13 -22.59 -21.07
C GLY A 21 0.65 -23.52 -19.96
N GLU A 22 0.56 -24.83 -20.20
CA GLU A 22 1.06 -25.86 -19.28
C GLU A 22 2.59 -26.00 -19.26
N GLU A 23 3.31 -25.36 -20.19
CA GLU A 23 4.77 -25.40 -20.26
C GLU A 23 5.42 -24.43 -19.26
N GLY A 24 4.68 -23.40 -18.83
CA GLY A 24 5.13 -22.41 -17.85
C GLY A 24 5.22 -22.98 -16.43
N LYS A 25 6.26 -23.78 -16.16
CA LYS A 25 6.47 -24.38 -14.83
C LYS A 25 7.65 -23.76 -14.08
N CYS A 26 7.46 -23.49 -12.79
CA CYS A 26 8.58 -23.18 -11.92
C CYS A 26 9.31 -24.47 -11.54
N THR A 27 10.53 -24.65 -12.08
CA THR A 27 11.38 -25.83 -11.85
C THR A 27 12.40 -25.63 -10.72
N GLY A 28 12.39 -24.46 -10.07
CA GLY A 28 13.23 -24.14 -8.92
C GLY A 28 14.28 -23.08 -9.19
N LEU A 29 14.30 -22.04 -8.34
CA LEU A 29 15.48 -21.18 -8.18
C LEU A 29 16.45 -21.86 -7.21
N LYS A 30 17.65 -22.19 -7.68
CA LYS A 30 18.63 -22.97 -6.90
C LYS A 30 19.32 -22.16 -5.80
N GLN A 31 19.35 -20.83 -5.93
CA GLN A 31 19.98 -19.93 -4.98
C GLN A 31 19.17 -18.64 -4.88
N SER A 32 18.83 -18.24 -3.66
CA SER A 32 18.18 -16.96 -3.42
C SER A 32 19.13 -15.81 -3.79
N VAL A 33 18.59 -14.78 -4.44
CA VAL A 33 19.33 -13.58 -4.83
C VAL A 33 18.77 -12.38 -4.09
N ILE A 34 19.65 -11.53 -3.56
CA ILE A 34 19.27 -10.23 -3.01
C ILE A 34 19.30 -9.23 -4.16
N LEU A 35 18.25 -8.44 -4.29
CA LEU A 35 18.14 -7.40 -5.29
C LEU A 35 19.07 -6.23 -4.94
N GLU A 36 19.68 -5.65 -5.96
CA GLU A 36 20.42 -4.40 -5.82
C GLU A 36 19.46 -3.25 -5.45
N PRO A 37 19.86 -2.28 -4.61
CA PRO A 37 19.03 -1.11 -4.34
C PRO A 37 18.51 -0.45 -5.63
N GLY A 38 17.22 -0.14 -5.65
CA GLY A 38 16.55 0.39 -6.84
C GLY A 38 16.04 -0.66 -7.83
N THR A 39 16.31 -1.95 -7.60
CA THR A 39 15.72 -3.05 -8.39
C THR A 39 14.43 -3.54 -7.73
N PHE A 40 13.34 -3.58 -8.51
CA PHE A 40 12.04 -4.00 -8.01
C PHE A 40 11.56 -5.28 -8.68
N ILE A 41 10.87 -6.13 -7.93
CA ILE A 41 10.16 -7.31 -8.45
C ILE A 41 8.70 -7.30 -7.99
N PRO A 42 7.78 -7.96 -8.71
CA PRO A 42 6.45 -8.23 -8.17
C PRO A 42 6.58 -9.06 -6.87
N MET A 43 5.96 -8.58 -5.79
CA MET A 43 5.86 -9.34 -4.54
C MET A 43 4.40 -9.54 -4.15
N ASN A 44 3.93 -10.78 -4.08
CA ASN A 44 2.58 -11.13 -3.66
C ASN A 44 2.56 -11.62 -2.20
N SER A 45 1.38 -12.01 -1.71
CA SER A 45 1.20 -12.49 -0.34
C SER A 45 1.32 -14.02 -0.19
N GLN A 46 1.31 -14.80 -1.27
CA GLN A 46 1.22 -16.27 -1.22
C GLN A 46 2.50 -16.95 -0.75
N ASN A 47 3.66 -16.47 -1.20
CA ASN A 47 4.95 -17.01 -0.81
C ASN A 47 5.94 -15.90 -0.41
N THR A 48 5.51 -15.07 0.54
CA THR A 48 6.30 -13.94 1.02
C THR A 48 6.65 -14.08 2.49
N ALA A 49 7.95 -13.96 2.78
CA ALA A 49 8.48 -13.92 4.13
C ALA A 49 8.98 -12.51 4.47
N ILE A 50 8.50 -11.97 5.59
CA ILE A 50 8.81 -10.60 6.02
C ILE A 50 9.42 -10.66 7.40
N ARG A 51 10.56 -9.98 7.58
CA ARG A 51 11.17 -9.83 8.90
C ARG A 51 10.22 -9.04 9.79
N ARG A 52 10.06 -9.47 11.04
CA ARG A 52 9.12 -8.86 12.00
C ARG A 52 9.23 -7.32 12.08
N GLN A 53 10.45 -6.79 12.03
CA GLN A 53 10.72 -5.35 12.09
C GLN A 53 10.21 -4.58 10.86
N ALA A 54 10.12 -5.24 9.71
CA ALA A 54 9.65 -4.67 8.45
C ALA A 54 8.13 -4.82 8.26
N LEU A 55 7.48 -5.65 9.08
CA LEU A 55 6.05 -5.93 8.98
C LEU A 55 5.15 -4.67 8.95
N PRO A 56 5.44 -3.57 9.70
CA PRO A 56 4.63 -2.36 9.63
C PRO A 56 4.57 -1.68 8.26
N ALA A 57 5.51 -1.98 7.35
CA ALA A 57 5.49 -1.46 5.99
C ALA A 57 4.76 -2.36 4.99
N TYR A 58 4.42 -3.59 5.36
CA TYR A 58 3.73 -4.52 4.49
C TYR A 58 2.26 -4.61 4.86
N TYR A 59 1.47 -3.71 4.27
CA TYR A 59 0.02 -3.68 4.42
C TYR A 59 -0.63 -3.69 3.03
N ILE A 60 -1.70 -4.46 2.87
CA ILE A 60 -2.38 -4.59 1.58
C ILE A 60 -3.51 -3.54 1.51
N PRO A 61 -3.43 -2.56 0.59
CA PRO A 61 -4.45 -1.53 0.49
C PRO A 61 -5.75 -2.08 -0.11
N ASN A 62 -6.86 -1.92 0.61
CA ASN A 62 -8.17 -2.48 0.26
C ASN A 62 -8.84 -1.84 -1.00
N PHE A 63 -8.21 -0.87 -1.65
CA PHE A 63 -8.77 -0.17 -2.82
C PHE A 63 -8.22 -0.66 -4.16
N SER A 64 -7.23 -1.56 -4.17
CA SER A 64 -6.40 -1.84 -5.35
C SER A 64 -6.78 -3.11 -6.13
N GLY A 65 -7.89 -3.76 -5.77
CA GLY A 65 -8.49 -4.85 -6.52
C GLY A 65 -7.70 -6.16 -6.44
N ARG A 66 -7.64 -6.90 -7.57
CA ARG A 66 -7.14 -8.28 -7.65
C ARG A 66 -5.65 -8.42 -7.31
N ASN A 67 -4.83 -7.41 -7.64
CA ASN A 67 -3.37 -7.44 -7.42
C ASN A 67 -2.93 -6.44 -6.33
N ALA A 68 -3.76 -6.30 -5.30
CA ALA A 68 -3.54 -5.34 -4.22
C ALA A 68 -2.25 -5.60 -3.43
N ASP A 69 -1.91 -6.88 -3.25
CA ASP A 69 -0.70 -7.31 -2.58
C ASP A 69 0.56 -7.03 -3.39
N ILE A 70 0.51 -7.12 -4.72
CA ILE A 70 1.60 -6.72 -5.63
C ILE A 70 1.91 -5.23 -5.47
N ILE A 71 0.88 -4.38 -5.43
CA ILE A 71 1.04 -2.94 -5.22
C ILE A 71 1.66 -2.65 -3.84
N ALA A 72 1.19 -3.33 -2.80
CA ALA A 72 1.81 -3.28 -1.47
C ALA A 72 3.27 -3.71 -1.48
N GLY A 73 3.60 -4.73 -2.28
CA GLY A 73 4.95 -5.24 -2.49
C GLY A 73 5.91 -4.20 -3.07
N TYR A 74 5.47 -3.41 -4.06
CA TYR A 74 6.28 -2.33 -4.62
C TYR A 74 6.52 -1.19 -3.62
N ILE A 75 5.47 -0.79 -2.89
CA ILE A 75 5.57 0.20 -1.81
C ILE A 75 6.57 -0.29 -0.76
N PHE A 76 6.41 -1.52 -0.29
CA PHE A 76 7.31 -2.14 0.68
C PHE A 76 8.76 -2.14 0.22
N GLN A 77 9.04 -2.49 -1.04
CA GLN A 77 10.39 -2.48 -1.60
C GLN A 77 11.00 -1.08 -1.58
N LYS A 78 10.23 -0.04 -1.94
CA LYS A 78 10.71 1.34 -1.88
C LYS A 78 11.11 1.74 -0.46
N VAL A 79 10.30 1.36 0.54
CA VAL A 79 10.63 1.56 1.96
C VAL A 79 11.88 0.79 2.38
N ALA A 80 11.98 -0.48 2.01
CA ALA A 80 13.12 -1.31 2.38
C ALA A 80 14.42 -0.72 1.81
N HIS A 81 14.41 -0.33 0.54
CA HIS A 81 15.57 0.27 -0.11
C HIS A 81 15.97 1.61 0.53
N SER A 82 15.01 2.48 0.89
CA SER A 82 15.30 3.80 1.47
C SER A 82 15.99 3.74 2.83
N ILE A 83 15.89 2.61 3.56
CA ILE A 83 16.58 2.42 4.84
C ILE A 83 17.79 1.47 4.75
N GLY A 84 18.22 1.13 3.53
CA GLY A 84 19.37 0.26 3.26
C GLY A 84 19.10 -1.23 3.43
N ASP A 85 17.83 -1.64 3.53
CA ASP A 85 17.44 -3.04 3.62
C ASP A 85 17.17 -3.66 2.24
N GLY A 86 17.47 -4.97 2.12
CA GLY A 86 17.29 -5.72 0.88
C GLY A 86 15.98 -6.51 0.79
N VAL A 87 15.52 -6.69 -0.45
CA VAL A 87 14.53 -7.70 -0.81
C VAL A 87 15.20 -8.80 -1.63
N SER A 88 14.82 -10.05 -1.38
CA SER A 88 15.34 -11.21 -2.10
C SER A 88 14.28 -11.93 -2.91
N ALA A 89 14.67 -12.44 -4.06
CA ALA A 89 13.95 -13.49 -4.78
C ALA A 89 14.48 -14.85 -4.32
N GLY A 90 13.62 -15.66 -3.73
CA GLY A 90 13.97 -16.90 -3.05
C GLY A 90 13.58 -18.16 -3.81
N SER A 91 14.22 -19.26 -3.44
CA SER A 91 13.83 -20.61 -3.88
C SER A 91 12.35 -20.87 -3.60
N PRO A 92 11.63 -21.58 -4.49
CA PRO A 92 10.25 -21.94 -4.21
C PRO A 92 10.18 -22.91 -3.03
N CYS A 93 9.33 -22.60 -2.06
CA CYS A 93 9.13 -23.41 -0.85
C CYS A 93 7.68 -23.88 -0.68
N THR A 94 6.80 -23.50 -1.59
CA THR A 94 5.38 -23.88 -1.59
C THR A 94 5.04 -24.57 -2.91
N LYS A 95 4.08 -25.51 -2.86
CA LYS A 95 3.43 -26.06 -4.06
C LYS A 95 2.12 -25.33 -4.26
N HIS A 96 1.89 -24.75 -5.44
CA HIS A 96 0.65 -24.04 -5.71
C HIS A 96 -0.45 -25.04 -6.10
N ILE A 97 -1.51 -25.12 -5.31
CA ILE A 97 -2.75 -25.81 -5.69
C ILE A 97 -3.74 -24.72 -6.10
N ARG A 98 -3.83 -24.45 -7.40
CA ARG A 98 -4.68 -23.37 -7.93
C ARG A 98 -6.16 -23.79 -7.98
N ASN A 99 -7.03 -22.81 -7.82
CA ASN A 99 -8.43 -22.95 -8.22
C ASN A 99 -8.55 -22.96 -9.74
N GLU A 100 -9.69 -23.39 -10.26
CA GLU A 100 -9.98 -23.20 -11.68
C GLU A 100 -10.08 -21.70 -12.00
N HIS A 101 -9.42 -21.30 -13.08
CA HIS A 101 -9.33 -19.91 -13.52
C HIS A 101 -9.85 -19.76 -14.94
N ASP A 102 -10.57 -18.67 -15.17
CA ASP A 102 -10.86 -18.15 -16.52
C ASP A 102 -9.84 -17.05 -16.81
N PHE A 103 -8.75 -17.41 -17.49
CA PHE A 103 -7.62 -16.49 -17.67
C PHE A 103 -7.98 -15.25 -18.50
N LEU A 104 -8.99 -15.31 -19.37
CA LEU A 104 -9.46 -14.12 -20.10
C LEU A 104 -10.16 -13.15 -19.15
N LYS A 105 -11.08 -13.64 -18.31
CA LYS A 105 -11.73 -12.79 -17.29
C LYS A 105 -10.74 -12.28 -16.25
N ASP A 106 -9.74 -13.07 -15.91
CA ASP A 106 -8.72 -12.69 -14.94
C ASP A 106 -7.84 -11.58 -15.50
N MET A 107 -7.39 -11.69 -16.76
CA MET A 107 -6.69 -10.62 -17.46
C MET A 107 -7.50 -9.31 -17.43
N GLU A 108 -8.80 -9.35 -17.76
CA GLU A 108 -9.66 -8.15 -17.73
C GLU A 108 -9.69 -7.50 -16.34
N ARG A 109 -9.69 -8.30 -15.28
CA ARG A 109 -9.67 -7.84 -13.88
C ARG A 109 -8.31 -7.34 -13.42
N GLU A 110 -7.23 -7.72 -14.08
CA GLU A 110 -5.85 -7.34 -13.74
C GLU A 110 -5.44 -6.00 -14.40
N ILE A 111 -6.07 -5.61 -15.53
CA ILE A 111 -5.80 -4.35 -16.25
C ILE A 111 -5.80 -3.11 -15.33
N PRO A 112 -6.78 -2.89 -14.42
CA PRO A 112 -6.77 -1.74 -13.53
C PRO A 112 -5.51 -1.68 -12.66
N SER A 113 -5.02 -2.82 -12.18
CA SER A 113 -3.81 -2.89 -11.36
C SER A 113 -2.55 -2.60 -12.18
N PHE A 114 -2.49 -2.99 -13.45
CA PHE A 114 -1.36 -2.64 -14.33
C PHE A 114 -1.26 -1.13 -14.56
N LYS A 115 -2.40 -0.46 -14.80
CA LYS A 115 -2.45 1.01 -14.91
C LYS A 115 -2.00 1.71 -13.63
N ILE A 116 -2.34 1.14 -12.48
CA ILE A 116 -1.89 1.63 -11.19
C ILE A 116 -0.37 1.53 -11.06
N ILE A 117 0.21 0.36 -11.39
CA ILE A 117 1.65 0.13 -11.31
C ILE A 117 2.39 1.10 -12.24
N GLU A 118 1.90 1.30 -13.47
CA GLU A 118 2.45 2.28 -14.42
C GLU A 118 2.43 3.71 -13.85
N ALA A 119 1.32 4.13 -13.25
CA ALA A 119 1.22 5.43 -12.60
C ALA A 119 2.13 5.58 -11.36
N MET A 120 2.52 4.47 -10.73
CA MET A 120 3.44 4.44 -9.61
C MET A 120 4.92 4.52 -10.00
N LEU A 121 5.29 4.23 -11.25
CA LEU A 121 6.71 4.20 -11.66
C LEU A 121 7.50 5.46 -11.24
N PRO A 122 7.01 6.69 -11.47
CA PRO A 122 7.75 7.88 -11.06
C PRO A 122 7.91 8.03 -9.53
N LEU A 123 7.05 7.38 -8.75
CA LEU A 123 7.18 7.32 -7.29
C LEU A 123 8.23 6.29 -6.85
N LEU A 124 8.30 5.16 -7.54
CA LEU A 124 9.27 4.09 -7.26
C LEU A 124 10.69 4.51 -7.69
N GLU A 125 10.81 5.14 -8.85
CA GLU A 125 12.06 5.62 -9.45
C GLU A 125 12.50 7.00 -8.94
N GLY A 126 11.58 7.78 -8.40
CA GLY A 126 11.85 9.13 -7.89
C GLY A 126 12.73 9.16 -6.64
N GLU A 127 13.03 10.37 -6.17
CA GLU A 127 13.97 10.61 -5.07
C GLU A 127 13.67 9.79 -3.80
N ASP A 128 14.72 9.60 -3.00
CA ASP A 128 14.62 8.93 -1.72
C ASP A 128 13.64 9.65 -0.81
N ILE A 129 12.87 8.84 -0.12
CA ILE A 129 11.87 9.33 0.80
C ILE A 129 12.60 9.63 2.10
N GLU A 130 12.25 10.73 2.78
CA GLU A 130 12.73 10.99 4.13
C GLU A 130 11.86 10.28 5.17
N GLY A 131 12.52 9.66 6.16
CA GLY A 131 11.87 8.91 7.24
C GLY A 131 12.88 8.08 8.02
N ASP A 132 12.51 7.68 9.24
CA ASP A 132 13.40 6.97 10.18
C ASP A 132 12.91 5.55 10.50
N SER A 133 11.76 5.15 9.97
CA SER A 133 11.12 3.87 10.29
C SER A 133 10.16 3.38 9.21
N TYR A 134 10.03 2.06 9.10
CA TYR A 134 9.14 1.37 8.17
C TYR A 134 7.69 1.91 8.16
N LEU A 135 7.16 2.30 9.33
CA LEU A 135 5.80 2.82 9.46
C LEU A 135 5.65 4.25 8.92
N HIS A 136 6.66 5.09 9.11
CA HIS A 136 6.64 6.47 8.61
C HIS A 136 6.60 6.48 7.08
N PHE A 137 7.43 5.65 6.46
CA PHE A 137 7.52 5.52 5.02
C PHE A 137 6.27 4.94 4.37
N SER A 138 5.66 3.93 4.99
CA SER A 138 4.49 3.25 4.43
C SER A 138 3.25 4.17 4.41
N VAL A 139 3.06 4.99 5.44
CA VAL A 139 2.02 6.03 5.48
C VAL A 139 2.28 7.15 4.47
N PHE A 140 3.53 7.58 4.30
CA PHE A 140 3.90 8.62 3.36
C PHE A 140 3.74 8.19 1.90
N LEU A 141 4.13 6.96 1.56
CA LEU A 141 3.92 6.38 0.23
C LEU A 141 2.43 6.21 -0.08
N LEU A 142 1.62 5.80 0.89
CA LEU A 142 0.17 5.79 0.75
C LEU A 142 -0.38 7.18 0.47
N TYR A 143 0.10 8.19 1.19
CA TYR A 143 -0.28 9.58 0.99
C TYR A 143 0.08 10.07 -0.42
N LEU A 144 1.30 9.84 -0.90
CA LEU A 144 1.72 10.23 -2.25
C LEU A 144 0.94 9.48 -3.34
N TYR A 145 0.67 8.21 -3.11
CA TYR A 145 -0.15 7.38 -3.98
C TYR A 145 -1.59 7.88 -4.04
N CYS A 146 -2.23 8.10 -2.90
CA CYS A 146 -3.56 8.71 -2.82
C CYS A 146 -3.57 10.10 -3.46
N ARG A 147 -2.54 10.93 -3.27
CA ARG A 147 -2.44 12.25 -3.89
C ARG A 147 -2.36 12.20 -5.41
N LYS A 148 -1.74 11.17 -6.00
CA LYS A 148 -1.67 10.98 -7.46
C LYS A 148 -2.92 10.31 -8.04
N MET A 149 -3.58 9.44 -7.29
CA MET A 149 -4.85 8.80 -7.68
C MET A 149 -6.06 9.71 -7.53
N VAL A 150 -6.01 10.61 -6.55
CA VAL A 150 -6.95 11.71 -6.43
C VAL A 150 -6.56 12.64 -7.58
N THR A 151 -7.31 12.59 -8.70
CA THR A 151 -7.53 13.83 -9.47
C THR A 151 -7.73 14.89 -8.42
N GLU A 152 -6.93 15.96 -8.41
CA GLU A 152 -7.20 17.12 -7.57
C GLU A 152 -8.67 17.43 -7.77
N VAL A 153 -9.50 16.95 -6.84
CA VAL A 153 -10.83 17.47 -6.69
C VAL A 153 -10.44 18.80 -6.13
N GLN A 154 -10.48 19.81 -6.99
CA GLN A 154 -10.57 21.17 -6.55
C GLN A 154 -11.78 21.15 -5.62
N LEU A 155 -11.53 20.96 -4.31
CA LEU A 155 -12.42 21.42 -3.28
C LEU A 155 -12.47 22.90 -3.63
N GLY A 156 -13.54 23.31 -4.31
CA GLY A 156 -13.60 24.61 -4.97
C GLY A 156 -13.10 25.70 -4.02
N SER A 157 -12.62 26.82 -4.55
CA SER A 157 -12.25 27.94 -3.69
C SER A 157 -13.39 28.24 -2.71
N ILE A 158 -13.17 28.02 -1.41
CA ILE A 158 -14.11 28.49 -0.38
C ILE A 158 -13.95 30.00 -0.35
N GLN A 159 -14.73 30.67 -1.19
CA GLN A 159 -14.94 32.10 -1.06
C GLN A 159 -16.00 32.31 0.02
N ALA A 160 -15.75 33.26 0.92
CA ALA A 160 -16.76 33.71 1.86
C ALA A 160 -17.92 34.35 1.08
N TYR A 161 -18.91 33.55 0.70
CA TYR A 161 -20.19 34.05 0.19
C TYR A 161 -21.04 34.39 1.40
N GLY A 162 -21.21 35.70 1.62
CA GLY A 162 -21.63 36.31 2.88
C GLY A 162 -23.03 35.98 3.42
N THR A 163 -23.66 34.87 3.03
CA THR A 163 -25.00 34.49 3.51
C THR A 163 -25.32 32.98 3.55
N LEU A 164 -24.43 32.07 3.13
CA LEU A 164 -24.73 30.61 3.10
C LEU A 164 -23.74 29.80 3.96
N SER A 165 -24.25 29.14 5.00
CA SER A 165 -23.51 28.17 5.82
C SER A 165 -23.38 26.84 5.06
N GLY A 166 -22.15 26.38 4.81
CA GLY A 166 -21.85 25.06 4.28
C GLY A 166 -21.05 24.22 5.28
N TYR A 167 -21.20 22.89 5.22
CA TYR A 167 -20.42 21.94 6.01
C TYR A 167 -19.43 21.20 5.13
N THR A 168 -18.20 21.01 5.62
CA THR A 168 -17.19 20.13 5.02
C THR A 168 -16.91 19.00 6.00
N TYR A 169 -16.91 17.75 5.50
CA TYR A 169 -16.69 16.56 6.32
C TYR A 169 -15.29 15.99 6.05
N LEU A 170 -14.54 15.71 7.12
CA LEU A 170 -13.28 14.99 7.07
C LEU A 170 -13.49 13.57 7.60
N HIS A 171 -13.18 12.56 6.78
CA HIS A 171 -13.31 11.16 7.20
C HIS A 171 -12.09 10.72 8.02
N LEU A 172 -12.31 10.23 9.24
CA LEU A 172 -11.28 9.62 10.08
C LEU A 172 -11.28 8.09 9.91
N PRO A 173 -10.19 7.47 9.42
CA PRO A 173 -10.07 6.02 9.33
C PRO A 173 -10.31 5.28 10.66
N GLN A 174 -11.01 4.14 10.60
CA GLN A 174 -11.40 3.36 11.78
C GLN A 174 -10.22 2.94 12.69
N TYR A 175 -9.03 2.70 12.12
CA TYR A 175 -7.85 2.31 12.90
C TYR A 175 -7.31 3.47 13.75
N LEU A 176 -7.34 4.72 13.23
CA LEU A 176 -7.01 5.92 14.01
C LEU A 176 -8.03 6.10 15.13
N CYS A 177 -9.32 5.87 14.83
CA CYS A 177 -10.35 5.96 15.85
C CYS A 177 -10.11 4.97 17.00
N LYS A 178 -9.70 3.73 16.69
CA LYS A 178 -9.32 2.75 17.72
C LYS A 178 -8.06 3.15 18.48
N GLN A 179 -7.03 3.61 17.79
CA GLN A 179 -5.74 3.96 18.39
C GLN A 179 -5.84 5.14 19.37
N PHE A 180 -6.66 6.14 19.02
CA PHE A 180 -6.85 7.36 19.82
C PHE A 180 -8.14 7.34 20.66
N GLY A 181 -8.84 6.20 20.73
CA GLY A 181 -10.09 6.08 21.50
C GLY A 181 -11.18 7.06 21.05
N ILE A 182 -11.23 7.38 19.75
CA ILE A 182 -12.21 8.30 19.17
C ILE A 182 -13.54 7.58 19.00
N SER A 183 -14.58 8.17 19.58
CA SER A 183 -15.98 7.81 19.45
C SER A 183 -16.75 8.93 18.73
N PRO A 184 -18.02 8.71 18.31
CA PRO A 184 -18.87 9.78 17.80
C PRO A 184 -19.10 10.95 18.77
N SER A 185 -18.84 10.76 20.06
CA SER A 185 -18.95 11.80 21.10
C SER A 185 -17.62 12.51 21.40
N THR A 186 -16.53 12.11 20.75
CA THR A 186 -15.22 12.73 20.98
C THR A 186 -15.19 14.14 20.43
N ALA A 187 -14.82 15.10 21.27
CA ALA A 187 -14.66 16.49 20.88
C ALA A 187 -13.23 16.76 20.37
N PHE A 188 -13.12 17.65 19.39
CA PHE A 188 -11.85 18.08 18.83
C PHE A 188 -11.74 19.61 18.84
N SER A 189 -10.55 20.12 19.11
CA SER A 189 -10.17 21.49 18.76
C SER A 189 -9.68 21.48 17.31
N VAL A 190 -10.01 22.53 16.57
CA VAL A 190 -9.50 22.75 15.20
C VAL A 190 -8.80 24.10 15.20
N THR A 191 -7.48 24.09 14.98
CA THR A 191 -6.65 25.29 14.97
C THR A 191 -5.88 25.39 13.65
N TYR A 192 -5.41 26.60 13.31
CA TYR A 192 -4.53 26.81 12.17
C TYR A 192 -3.18 27.30 12.68
N LYS A 193 -2.10 26.56 12.38
CA LYS A 193 -0.75 26.85 12.84
C LYS A 193 0.28 26.44 11.79
N ASP A 194 1.25 27.31 11.52
CA ASP A 194 2.36 27.06 10.59
C ASP A 194 1.91 26.56 9.20
N GLY A 195 0.85 27.17 8.66
CA GLY A 195 0.31 26.80 7.35
C GLY A 195 -0.62 25.58 7.35
N LYS A 196 -0.87 24.95 8.50
CA LYS A 196 -1.58 23.67 8.62
C LYS A 196 -2.82 23.79 9.49
N VAL A 197 -3.87 23.05 9.15
CA VAL A 197 -5.01 22.80 10.04
C VAL A 197 -4.62 21.67 10.99
N VAL A 198 -4.68 21.93 12.29
CA VAL A 198 -4.34 21.00 13.37
C VAL A 198 -5.63 20.61 14.09
N ILE A 199 -5.88 19.32 14.21
CA ILE A 199 -7.05 18.76 14.90
C ILE A 199 -6.55 18.01 16.14
N GLU A 200 -6.90 18.47 17.34
CA GLU A 200 -6.47 17.87 18.60
C GLU A 200 -7.67 17.38 19.41
N GLN A 201 -7.58 16.19 19.99
CA GLN A 201 -8.65 15.66 20.84
C GLN A 201 -8.72 16.47 22.15
N ILE A 202 -9.91 16.95 22.49
CA ILE A 202 -10.15 17.59 23.79
C ILE A 202 -10.31 16.47 24.81
N LYS A 203 -9.39 16.41 25.78
CA LYS A 203 -9.53 15.48 26.92
C LYS A 203 -10.61 16.02 27.84
N GLU A 204 -11.60 15.19 28.18
CA GLU A 204 -12.52 15.51 29.27
C GLU A 204 -11.76 15.44 30.60
N ASP A 205 -11.64 16.57 31.30
CA ASP A 205 -11.13 16.59 32.66
C ASP A 205 -12.12 15.85 33.58
N LYS A 206 -11.66 14.78 34.21
CA LYS A 206 -12.43 13.98 35.18
C LYS A 206 -12.73 14.72 36.50
N GLU A 207 -12.48 16.02 36.60
CA GLU A 207 -12.58 16.77 37.86
C GLU A 207 -13.98 17.33 38.20
N ASN A 208 -14.97 17.25 37.30
CA ASN A 208 -16.32 17.76 37.59
C ASN A 208 -17.43 16.69 37.67
N ALA A 209 -17.07 15.44 37.97
CA ALA A 209 -18.03 14.40 38.32
C ALA A 209 -17.85 13.99 39.79
N ALA A 210 -18.26 14.87 40.70
CA ALA A 210 -18.47 14.59 42.13
C ALA A 210 -19.83 15.15 42.55
#